data_AF-A0A3M0I0E8-F1
#
_entry.id   AF-A0A3M0I0E8-F1
#
_cell.length_a   1.000
_cell.length_b   1.000
_cell.length_c   1.000
_cell.angle_alpha   90.00
_cell.angle_beta   90.00
_cell.angle_gamma   90.00
#
_symmetry.space_group_name_H-M   'P 1'
#
loop_
_entity.id
_entity.type
_entity.pdbx_description
1 polymer ?
#
loop_
_entity_poly.entity_id
_entity_poly.type
_entity_poly.pdbx_seq_one_letter_code
_entity_poly.pdbx_strand_id
1 'polypeptide(L)'
;MSSSSGVHHPFISEGMPLPGGQFGLLDSRLDFRRLPSPFPYTLALPQERAEALLEQQALELGATILRGHEVTGLSEGPDRVRVYLRTPDGPSRIEAAYLVGCDGAHSTVRNNSRHQLPRHSVHRARLARRRRPR
;
A
#
# COMPACT_ATOMS: atom_id res chain seq x y z
N MET A 1 -8.65 -6.52 -7.52
CA MET A 1 -8.08 -7.07 -6.27
C MET A 1 -7.57 -8.47 -6.54
N SER A 2 -6.36 -8.81 -6.06
CA SER A 2 -5.76 -10.12 -6.30
C SER A 2 -6.45 -11.17 -5.41
N SER A 3 -6.99 -12.23 -6.03
CA SER A 3 -7.60 -13.40 -5.36
C SER A 3 -6.61 -14.23 -4.54
N SER A 4 -5.31 -13.98 -4.71
CA SER A 4 -4.21 -14.81 -4.21
C SER A 4 -4.03 -14.85 -2.69
N SER A 5 -4.61 -13.90 -1.95
CA SER A 5 -4.49 -13.83 -0.49
C SER A 5 -5.68 -14.42 0.27
N GLY A 6 -6.74 -14.88 -0.41
CA GLY A 6 -7.94 -15.41 0.25
C GLY A 6 -8.84 -14.35 0.93
N VAL A 7 -8.35 -13.13 1.13
CA VAL A 7 -9.02 -12.03 1.87
C VAL A 7 -10.08 -11.27 1.07
N HIS A 8 -10.60 -11.83 -0.01
CA HIS A 8 -11.52 -11.11 -0.91
C HIS A 8 -12.97 -11.10 -0.41
N HIS A 9 -13.35 -12.05 0.44
CA HIS A 9 -14.73 -12.23 0.88
C HIS A 9 -15.31 -10.99 1.58
N PRO A 10 -14.64 -10.36 2.56
CA PRO A 10 -15.19 -9.18 3.25
C PRO A 10 -15.44 -8.01 2.29
N PHE A 11 -14.56 -7.85 1.29
CA PHE A 11 -14.72 -6.79 0.31
C PHE A 11 -15.90 -7.06 -0.63
N ILE A 12 -16.04 -8.29 -1.13
CA ILE A 12 -17.14 -8.64 -2.05
C ILE A 12 -18.50 -8.54 -1.34
N SER A 13 -18.58 -8.88 -0.05
CA SER A 13 -19.83 -8.76 0.71
C SER A 13 -20.29 -7.32 0.91
N GLU A 14 -19.37 -6.35 0.86
CA GLU A 14 -19.67 -4.95 1.16
C GLU A 14 -19.64 -4.04 -0.07
N GLY A 15 -18.98 -4.47 -1.15
CA GLY A 15 -18.90 -3.72 -2.39
C GLY A 15 -20.00 -4.08 -3.37
N MET A 16 -20.25 -3.18 -4.32
CA MET A 16 -21.17 -3.41 -5.43
C MET A 16 -20.40 -3.81 -6.71
N PRO A 17 -20.63 -5.02 -7.26
CA PRO A 17 -20.05 -5.40 -8.54
C PRO A 17 -20.59 -4.56 -9.70
N LEU A 18 -19.69 -3.96 -10.48
CA LEU A 18 -19.97 -3.22 -11.70
C LEU A 18 -19.42 -3.99 -12.92
N PRO A 19 -20.27 -4.52 -13.81
CA PRO A 19 -19.84 -5.40 -14.90
C PRO A 19 -19.13 -4.66 -16.05
N GLY A 20 -18.95 -3.33 -15.94
CA GLY A 20 -18.34 -2.54 -16.99
C GLY A 20 -17.90 -1.15 -16.53
N GLY A 21 -16.99 -0.54 -17.29
CA GLY A 21 -16.35 0.72 -16.96
C GLY A 21 -16.33 1.70 -18.13
N GLN A 22 -16.16 2.98 -17.82
CA GLN A 22 -15.87 4.01 -18.82
C GLN A 22 -14.39 3.93 -19.19
N PHE A 23 -14.07 4.22 -20.46
CA PHE A 23 -12.70 4.45 -20.90
C PHE A 23 -12.64 5.76 -21.68
N GLY A 24 -11.90 6.76 -21.19
CA GLY A 24 -11.61 7.99 -21.93
C GLY A 24 -12.83 8.77 -22.47
N LEU A 25 -13.98 8.72 -21.78
CA LEU A 25 -15.25 9.34 -22.23
C LEU A 25 -15.78 8.82 -23.59
N LEU A 26 -15.38 7.62 -24.01
CA LEU A 26 -16.00 6.98 -25.16
C LEU A 26 -17.49 6.68 -24.91
N ASP A 27 -18.29 6.73 -25.98
CA ASP A 27 -19.73 6.45 -25.94
C ASP A 27 -20.04 5.00 -25.56
N SER A 28 -19.12 4.09 -25.84
CA SER A 28 -19.24 2.67 -25.49
C SER A 28 -18.55 2.37 -24.16
N ARG A 29 -19.19 1.53 -23.34
CA ARG A 29 -18.61 1.03 -22.09
C ARG A 29 -17.79 -0.23 -22.34
N LEU A 30 -16.72 -0.39 -21.57
CA LEU A 30 -16.02 -1.66 -21.47
C LEU A 30 -16.95 -2.71 -20.84
N ASP A 31 -17.00 -3.90 -21.41
CA ASP A 31 -17.74 -5.05 -20.86
C ASP A 31 -16.75 -6.03 -20.21
N PHE A 32 -16.69 -6.04 -18.89
CA PHE A 32 -15.75 -6.87 -18.14
C PHE A 32 -16.16 -8.35 -18.09
N ARG A 33 -17.42 -8.69 -18.43
CA ARG A 33 -17.91 -10.08 -18.51
C ARG A 33 -17.19 -10.89 -19.59
N ARG A 34 -16.56 -10.21 -20.54
CA ARG A 34 -15.77 -10.83 -21.62
C ARG A 34 -14.34 -11.16 -21.21
N LEU A 35 -13.91 -10.76 -20.01
CA LEU A 35 -12.57 -11.04 -19.51
C LEU A 35 -12.52 -12.45 -18.90
N PRO A 36 -11.44 -13.24 -19.14
CA PRO A 36 -11.23 -14.52 -18.49
C PRO A 36 -10.79 -14.33 -17.03
N SER A 37 -11.72 -13.90 -16.17
CA SER A 37 -11.50 -13.58 -14.76
C SER A 37 -12.57 -14.24 -13.89
N PRO A 38 -12.21 -14.76 -12.70
CA PRO A 38 -13.20 -15.21 -11.71
C PRO A 38 -14.04 -14.05 -11.14
N PHE A 39 -13.58 -12.81 -11.30
CA PHE A 39 -14.28 -11.59 -10.89
C PHE A 39 -14.37 -10.64 -12.08
N PRO A 40 -15.30 -10.87 -13.03
CA PRO A 40 -15.37 -10.12 -14.28
C PRO A 40 -16.13 -8.79 -14.11
N TYR A 41 -15.69 -8.00 -13.13
CA TYR A 41 -16.30 -6.73 -12.73
C TYR A 41 -15.29 -5.85 -11.98
N THR A 42 -15.56 -4.55 -11.93
CA THR A 42 -14.96 -3.66 -10.93
C THR A 42 -15.81 -3.70 -9.67
N LEU A 43 -15.21 -3.75 -8.50
CA LEU A 43 -15.94 -3.66 -7.25
C LEU A 43 -15.99 -2.18 -6.82
N ALA A 44 -17.18 -1.59 -6.82
CA ALA A 44 -17.39 -0.27 -6.23
C ALA A 44 -17.46 -0.41 -4.72
N LEU A 45 -16.44 0.09 -4.03
CA LEU A 45 -16.35 0.14 -2.57
C LEU A 45 -15.72 1.49 -2.21
N PRO A 46 -16.30 2.25 -1.28
CA PRO A 46 -15.69 3.50 -0.82
C PRO A 46 -14.27 3.27 -0.28
N GLN A 47 -13.37 4.22 -0.53
CA GLN A 47 -11.95 4.08 -0.16
C GLN A 47 -11.80 3.93 1.37
N GLU A 48 -12.56 4.70 2.14
CA GLU A 48 -12.55 4.61 3.61
C GLU A 48 -12.91 3.20 4.10
N ARG A 49 -13.81 2.52 3.37
CA ARG A 49 -14.21 1.17 3.74
C ARG A 49 -13.17 0.13 3.33
N ALA A 50 -12.58 0.29 2.15
CA ALA A 50 -11.46 -0.53 1.72
C ALA A 50 -10.27 -0.43 2.69
N GLU A 51 -9.94 0.78 3.15
CA GLU A 51 -8.89 1.03 4.14
C GLU A 51 -9.20 0.38 5.49
N ALA A 52 -10.44 0.49 5.99
CA ALA A 52 -10.84 -0.15 7.23
C ALA A 52 -10.72 -1.69 7.19
N LEU A 53 -11.13 -2.31 6.07
CA LEU A 53 -11.00 -3.76 5.89
C LEU A 53 -9.52 -4.20 5.83
N LEU A 54 -8.67 -3.43 5.13
CA LEU A 54 -7.24 -3.70 5.07
C LEU A 54 -6.55 -3.53 6.43
N GLU A 55 -6.93 -2.51 7.19
CA GLU A 55 -6.43 -2.27 8.54
C GLU A 55 -6.79 -3.42 9.48
N GLN A 56 -8.06 -3.83 9.50
CA GLN A 56 -8.50 -4.95 10.32
C GLN A 56 -7.68 -6.21 10.01
N GLN A 57 -7.52 -6.55 8.73
CA GLN A 57 -6.73 -7.69 8.31
C GLN A 57 -5.26 -7.58 8.73
N ALA A 58 -4.67 -6.39 8.63
CA ALA A 58 -3.28 -6.17 9.04
C ALA A 58 -3.10 -6.39 10.55
N LEU A 59 -4.03 -5.87 11.37
CA LEU A 59 -4.04 -6.07 12.82
C LEU A 59 -4.20 -7.56 13.18
N GLU A 60 -5.12 -8.28 12.53
CA GLU A 60 -5.31 -9.72 12.72
C GLU A 60 -4.05 -10.53 12.38
N LEU A 61 -3.24 -10.06 11.43
CA LEU A 61 -1.94 -10.66 11.07
C LEU A 61 -0.79 -10.21 11.98
N GLY A 62 -1.06 -9.40 13.01
CA GLY A 62 -0.09 -8.95 14.00
C GLY A 62 0.69 -7.70 13.60
N ALA A 63 0.23 -6.93 12.60
CA ALA A 63 0.83 -5.63 12.31
C ALA A 63 0.58 -4.64 13.46
N THR A 64 1.55 -3.78 13.73
CA THR A 64 1.40 -2.64 14.65
C THR A 64 1.16 -1.36 13.85
N ILE A 65 0.05 -0.68 14.12
CA ILE A 65 -0.33 0.56 13.43
C ILE A 65 -0.27 1.71 14.43
N LEU A 66 0.65 2.65 14.17
CA LEU A 66 0.88 3.83 15.00
C LEU A 66 0.28 5.07 14.33
N ARG A 67 -0.91 5.47 14.76
CA ARG A 67 -1.58 6.69 14.27
C ARG A 67 -0.97 7.93 14.95
N GLY A 68 -1.00 9.06 14.24
CA GLY A 68 -0.37 10.30 14.72
C GLY A 68 1.17 10.28 14.76
N HIS A 69 1.80 9.24 14.20
CA HIS A 69 3.25 9.12 14.09
C HIS A 69 3.68 9.46 12.67
N GLU A 70 4.19 10.66 12.47
CA GLU A 70 4.56 11.17 11.17
C GLU A 70 6.06 11.05 10.94
N VAL A 71 6.46 10.43 9.82
CA VAL A 71 7.86 10.39 9.40
C VAL A 71 8.30 11.79 8.94
N THR A 72 9.33 12.31 9.58
CA THR A 72 9.90 13.64 9.25
C THR A 72 11.26 13.55 8.56
N GLY A 73 11.93 12.40 8.64
CA GLY A 73 13.20 12.17 7.96
C GLY A 73 13.74 10.76 8.19
N LEU A 74 14.85 10.44 7.53
CA LEU A 74 15.51 9.15 7.67
C LEU A 74 17.03 9.27 7.53
N SER A 75 17.75 8.27 8.04
CA SER A 75 19.18 8.10 7.82
C SER A 75 19.48 6.63 7.54
N GLU A 76 20.10 6.35 6.39
CA GLU A 76 20.47 5.00 5.97
C GLU A 76 21.89 4.67 6.45
N GLY A 77 22.01 3.60 7.23
CA GLY A 77 23.28 2.94 7.58
C GLY A 77 23.47 1.61 6.82
N PRO A 78 24.58 0.89 7.06
CA PRO A 78 24.90 -0.33 6.32
C PRO A 78 23.86 -1.45 6.43
N ASP A 79 23.27 -1.64 7.61
CA ASP A 79 22.35 -2.75 7.91
C ASP A 79 20.96 -2.31 8.37
N ARG A 80 20.77 -1.01 8.63
CA ARG A 80 19.57 -0.45 9.26
C ARG A 80 19.24 0.92 8.70
N VAL A 81 17.95 1.26 8.72
CA VAL A 81 17.42 2.60 8.49
C VAL A 81 16.94 3.17 9.81
N ARG A 82 17.39 4.38 10.14
CA ARG A 82 16.87 5.18 11.25
C ARG A 82 15.77 6.07 10.70
N VAL A 83 14.60 6.06 11.35
CA VAL A 83 13.44 6.86 10.95
C VAL A 83 13.14 7.85 12.07
N TYR A 84 13.09 9.12 11.72
CA TYR A 84 12.73 10.20 12.64
C TYR A 84 11.23 10.46 12.55
N LEU A 85 10.60 10.57 13.72
CA LEU A 85 9.16 10.68 13.84
C LEU A 85 8.79 11.94 14.62
N ARG A 86 7.71 12.61 14.21
CA ARG A 86 6.91 13.46 15.08
C ARG A 86 5.77 12.62 15.64
N THR A 87 5.64 12.57 16.96
CA THR A 87 4.62 11.78 17.67
C THR A 87 3.81 12.69 18.60
N PRO A 88 2.67 12.22 19.15
CA PRO A 88 1.91 12.99 20.14
C PRO A 88 2.73 13.38 21.38
N ASP A 89 3.71 12.55 21.75
CA ASP A 89 4.58 12.77 22.91
C ASP A 89 5.87 13.55 22.56
N GLY A 90 5.98 14.03 21.32
CA GLY A 90 7.12 14.78 20.81
C GLY A 90 7.99 14.00 19.80
N PRO A 91 9.18 14.51 19.48
CA PRO A 91 10.09 13.85 18.53
C PRO A 91 10.57 12.48 19.03
N SER A 92 10.56 11.49 18.15
CA SER A 92 11.02 10.12 18.46
C SER A 92 11.81 9.52 17.30
N ARG A 93 12.41 8.34 17.52
CA ARG A 93 13.20 7.61 16.53
C ARG A 93 12.97 6.10 16.64
N ILE A 94 12.86 5.44 15.49
CA ILE A 94 12.86 3.98 15.37
C ILE A 94 13.98 3.50 14.44
N GLU A 95 14.43 2.26 14.61
CA GLU A 95 15.37 1.60 13.71
C GLU A 95 14.74 0.33 13.12
N ALA A 96 14.95 0.10 11.83
CA ALA A 96 14.46 -1.09 11.14
C ALA A 96 15.49 -1.62 10.14
N ALA A 97 15.39 -2.90 9.75
CA ALA A 97 16.19 -3.44 8.65
C ALA A 97 15.82 -2.80 7.30
N TYR A 98 14.55 -2.46 7.14
CA TYR A 98 13.99 -1.92 5.91
C TYR A 98 12.93 -0.87 6.24
N LEU A 99 12.79 0.09 5.34
CA LEU A 99 11.72 1.09 5.35
C LEU A 99 11.04 1.05 3.98
N VAL A 100 9.70 1.03 3.97
CA VAL A 100 8.89 1.07 2.75
C VAL A 100 8.02 2.33 2.81
N GLY A 101 8.13 3.19 1.80
CA GLY A 101 7.31 4.39 1.66
C GLY A 101 5.97 4.07 1.03
N CYS A 102 4.90 4.08 1.82
CA CYS A 102 3.51 3.99 1.38
C CYS A 102 2.75 5.31 1.64
N ASP A 103 3.47 6.43 1.70
CA ASP A 103 3.05 7.77 2.13
C ASP A 103 2.61 8.66 0.95
N GLY A 104 2.14 8.04 -0.13
CA GLY A 104 1.43 8.71 -1.22
C GLY A 104 2.27 9.60 -2.13
N ALA A 105 1.59 10.47 -2.89
CA ALA A 105 2.20 11.28 -3.95
C ALA A 105 3.26 12.27 -3.44
N HIS A 106 3.16 12.71 -2.17
CA HIS A 106 4.09 13.65 -1.54
C HIS A 106 5.12 12.98 -0.62
N SER A 107 5.36 11.67 -0.82
CA SER A 107 6.22 10.82 0.01
C SER A 107 7.47 11.49 0.57
N THR A 108 7.50 11.65 1.90
CA THR A 108 8.67 12.03 2.69
C THR A 108 9.77 10.98 2.57
N VAL A 109 9.39 9.69 2.57
CA VAL A 109 10.35 8.59 2.44
C VAL A 109 11.11 8.68 1.12
N ARG A 110 10.40 8.89 0.00
CA ARG A 110 11.03 9.03 -1.32
C ARG A 110 11.97 10.23 -1.38
N ASN A 111 11.53 11.38 -0.87
CA ASN A 111 12.30 12.63 -0.94
C ASN A 111 13.58 12.58 -0.09
N ASN A 112 13.58 11.84 1.02
CA ASN A 112 14.71 11.73 1.93
C ASN A 112 15.58 10.47 1.70
N SER A 113 15.19 9.59 0.78
CA SER A 113 16.01 8.45 0.39
C SER A 113 17.20 8.90 -0.47
N ARG A 114 18.34 8.20 -0.35
CA ARG A 114 19.56 8.53 -1.12
C ARG A 114 19.36 8.47 -2.63
N HIS A 115 18.37 7.70 -3.09
CA HIS A 115 18.01 7.60 -4.50
C HIS A 115 16.78 8.47 -4.75
N GLN A 116 16.98 9.78 -4.94
CA GLN A 116 15.89 10.66 -5.32
C GLN A 116 15.26 10.17 -6.63
N LEU A 117 14.01 9.73 -6.55
CA LEU A 117 13.28 9.19 -7.69
C LEU A 117 12.55 10.33 -8.42
N PRO A 118 12.69 10.45 -9.76
CA PRO A 118 11.89 11.37 -10.55
C PRO A 118 10.39 11.07 -10.36
N ARG A 119 9.57 12.12 -10.31
CA ARG A 119 8.12 12.01 -10.04
C ARG A 119 7.33 11.16 -11.05
N HIS A 120 7.92 10.83 -12.20
CA HIS A 120 7.28 10.07 -13.29
C HIS A 120 7.83 8.65 -13.47
N SER A 121 8.59 8.14 -12.50
CA SER A 121 9.23 6.82 -12.61
C SER A 121 8.44 5.76 -11.86
N VAL A 122 8.07 4.66 -12.53
CA VAL A 122 7.57 3.44 -11.88
C VAL A 122 8.73 2.45 -11.75
N HIS A 123 9.18 2.17 -10.52
CA HIS A 123 10.25 1.21 -10.27
C HIS A 123 9.78 0.03 -9.41
N ARG A 124 10.31 -1.15 -9.74
CA ARG A 124 10.00 -2.42 -9.07
C ARG A 124 10.90 -2.58 -7.85
N ALA A 125 10.36 -2.45 -6.65
CA ALA A 125 11.09 -2.76 -5.42
C ALA A 125 11.47 -4.26 -5.41
N ARG A 126 12.77 -4.57 -5.36
CA ARG A 126 13.26 -5.94 -5.14
C ARG A 126 13.44 -6.15 -3.65
N LEU A 127 12.52 -6.88 -3.02
CA LEU A 127 12.75 -7.42 -1.68
C LEU A 127 13.76 -8.58 -1.79
N ALA A 128 15.04 -8.31 -1.53
CA ALA A 128 16.02 -9.38 -1.40
C ALA A 128 15.80 -10.10 -0.05
N ARG A 129 15.19 -11.29 -0.10
CA ARG A 129 15.11 -12.17 1.08
C ARG A 129 16.51 -12.69 1.42
N ARG A 130 17.18 -12.11 2.41
CA ARG A 130 18.35 -12.75 3.03
C ARG A 130 17.86 -13.87 3.96
N ARG A 131 18.08 -15.13 3.58
CA ARG A 131 17.90 -16.28 4.48
C ARG A 131 18.85 -16.10 5.67
N ARG A 132 18.34 -16.20 6.90
CA ARG A 132 19.20 -16.33 8.10
C ARG A 132 19.91 -17.70 8.04
N PRO A 133 21.23 -17.78 8.30
CA PRO A 133 21.85 -19.05 8.60
C PRO A 133 21.40 -19.53 10.00
N ARG A 134 21.38 -20.85 10.18
CA ARG A 134 21.09 -21.52 11.46
C ARG A 134 22.18 -21.24 12.48
#